data_AF-A0A7V8JLI4-F1
#
_entry.id   AF-A0A7V8JLI4-F1
#
_cell.length_a   1.000
_cell.length_b   1.000
_cell.length_c   1.000
_cell.angle_alpha   90.00
_cell.angle_beta   90.00
_cell.angle_gamma   90.00
#
_symmetry.space_group_name_H-M   'P 1'
#
loop_
_entity.id
_entity.type
_entity.pdbx_description
1 polymer ?
#
loop_
_entity_poly.entity_id
_entity_poly.type
_entity_poly.pdbx_seq_one_letter_code
_entity_poly.pdbx_strand_id
1 'polypeptide(L)'
;MDTNPSKFELAREFGATDCINPKDFDKPIQQVIVEMTTWGVDHSFECIGNTSVMRAELECAHRGWGQSVVIGVAGSGQEISTRPFQLVTGRKWMGTAFGGVKGRSQLPGMVEDAMKGDIELAPFVTHTTELDRINEAFDLMHEGKSIRSVVHY
;
A
#
# COMPACT_ATOMS: atom_id res chain seq x y z
N MET A 1 -3.76 4.05 5.92
CA MET A 1 -3.71 3.55 7.32
C MET A 1 -2.37 2.89 7.55
N ASP A 2 -1.79 3.03 8.74
CA ASP A 2 -0.56 2.35 9.14
C ASP A 2 -0.52 2.21 10.66
N THR A 3 0.16 1.18 11.18
CA THR A 3 0.35 1.03 12.63
C THR A 3 1.54 1.81 13.18
N ASN A 4 2.34 2.42 12.30
CA ASN A 4 3.42 3.34 12.62
C ASN A 4 3.02 4.79 12.25
N PRO A 5 2.61 5.61 13.24
CA PRO A 5 2.22 6.99 13.00
C PRO A 5 3.33 7.88 12.42
N SER A 6 4.61 7.50 12.55
CA SER A 6 5.72 8.27 11.97
C SER A 6 5.68 8.31 10.43
N LYS A 7 4.90 7.42 9.79
CA LYS A 7 4.71 7.39 8.34
C LYS A 7 3.66 8.39 7.85
N PHE A 8 2.85 8.95 8.75
CA PHE A 8 1.70 9.79 8.37
C PHE A 8 2.10 11.17 7.84
N GLU A 9 3.22 11.73 8.28
CA GLU A 9 3.72 13.00 7.73
C GLU A 9 4.00 12.86 6.24
N LEU A 10 4.85 11.90 5.87
CA LEU A 10 5.16 11.60 4.48
C LEU A 10 3.91 11.19 3.67
N ALA A 11 3.01 10.41 4.26
CA ALA A 11 1.77 10.04 3.58
C ALA A 11 0.92 11.25 3.19
N ARG A 12 0.86 12.29 4.03
CA ARG A 12 0.14 13.54 3.73
C ARG A 12 0.84 14.36 2.64
N GLU A 13 2.17 14.37 2.61
CA GLU A 13 2.93 14.99 1.52
C GLU A 13 2.58 14.33 0.16
N PHE A 14 2.39 13.01 0.14
CA PHE A 14 1.93 12.27 -1.03
C PHE A 14 0.42 12.32 -1.28
N GLY A 15 -0.32 13.18 -0.57
CA GLY A 15 -1.72 13.47 -0.85
C GLY A 15 -2.75 12.70 0.00
N ALA A 16 -2.34 11.96 1.03
CA ALA A 16 -3.30 11.38 1.97
C ALA A 16 -4.04 12.49 2.74
N THR A 17 -5.38 12.51 2.64
CA THR A 17 -6.22 13.46 3.39
C THR A 17 -6.41 13.02 4.85
N ASP A 18 -6.48 11.71 5.07
CA ASP A 18 -6.77 11.09 6.35
C ASP A 18 -5.74 10.01 6.65
N CYS A 19 -5.22 10.02 7.88
CA CYS A 19 -4.28 9.03 8.37
C CYS A 19 -4.85 8.39 9.64
N ILE A 20 -4.97 7.07 9.63
CA ILE A 20 -5.62 6.29 10.67
C ILE A 20 -4.64 5.22 11.14
N ASN A 21 -4.46 5.12 12.45
CA ASN A 21 -3.79 3.98 13.09
C ASN A 21 -4.83 2.99 13.60
N PRO A 22 -4.88 1.75 13.08
CA PRO A 22 -5.85 0.75 13.51
C PRO A 22 -5.83 0.45 15.02
N LYS A 23 -4.71 0.70 15.70
CA LYS A 23 -4.56 0.48 17.15
C LYS A 23 -5.32 1.51 18.00
N ASP A 24 -5.80 2.60 17.40
CA ASP A 24 -6.54 3.65 18.10
C ASP A 24 -8.05 3.34 18.18
N PHE A 25 -8.47 2.16 17.71
CA PHE A 25 -9.88 1.75 17.62
C PHE A 25 -10.08 0.35 18.20
N ASP A 26 -11.18 0.16 18.94
CA ASP A 26 -11.60 -1.16 19.43
C ASP A 26 -12.32 -1.97 18.34
N LYS A 27 -12.89 -1.29 17.34
CA LYS A 27 -13.62 -1.91 16.23
C LYS A 27 -12.64 -2.43 15.16
N PRO A 28 -13.01 -3.49 14.41
CA PRO A 28 -12.27 -3.88 13.22
C PRO A 28 -12.12 -2.70 12.25
N ILE A 29 -10.92 -2.49 11.73
CA ILE A 29 -10.58 -1.30 10.93
C ILE A 29 -11.48 -1.13 9.70
N GLN A 30 -11.95 -2.22 9.10
CA GLN A 30 -12.88 -2.15 7.96
C GLN A 30 -14.22 -1.52 8.32
N GLN A 31 -14.69 -1.68 9.57
CA GLN A 31 -15.92 -1.05 10.03
C GLN A 31 -15.71 0.44 10.26
N VAL A 32 -14.57 0.83 10.83
CA VAL A 32 -14.18 2.24 11.02
C VAL A 32 -14.17 2.96 9.66
N ILE A 33 -13.53 2.37 8.64
CA ILE A 33 -13.48 2.95 7.29
C ILE A 33 -14.87 3.05 6.67
N VAL A 34 -15.72 2.01 6.79
CA VAL A 34 -17.09 2.06 6.27
C VAL A 34 -17.91 3.15 6.96
N GLU A 35 -17.79 3.30 8.29
CA GLU A 35 -18.48 4.36 9.05
C GLU A 35 -18.02 5.75 8.60
N MET A 36 -16.72 5.96 8.39
CA MET A 36 -16.16 7.22 7.89
C MET A 36 -16.62 7.58 6.47
N THR A 37 -16.94 6.57 5.66
CA THR A 37 -17.25 6.74 4.23
C THR A 37 -18.70 6.37 3.89
N THR A 38 -19.55 6.20 4.91
CA THR A 38 -20.95 5.73 4.83
C THR A 38 -21.12 4.29 4.35
N TRP A 39 -20.50 3.91 3.22
CA TRP A 39 -20.72 2.62 2.54
C TRP A 39 -19.43 1.86 2.21
N GLY A 40 -18.27 2.42 2.53
CA GLY A 40 -16.96 1.93 2.14
C GLY A 40 -16.31 2.76 1.04
N VAL A 41 -15.02 2.54 0.80
CA VAL A 41 -14.23 3.26 -0.20
C VAL A 41 -14.42 2.68 -1.60
N ASP A 42 -14.40 3.51 -2.63
CA ASP A 42 -14.51 3.05 -4.02
C ASP A 42 -13.36 2.12 -4.40
N HIS A 43 -12.16 2.44 -3.94
CA HIS A 43 -10.94 1.69 -4.17
C HIS A 43 -10.18 1.51 -2.86
N SER A 44 -9.64 0.32 -2.68
CA SER A 44 -8.80 -0.05 -1.56
C SER A 44 -7.60 -0.84 -2.08
N PHE A 45 -6.47 -0.69 -1.39
CA PHE A 45 -5.20 -1.29 -1.79
C PHE A 45 -4.51 -1.85 -0.54
N GLU A 46 -4.14 -3.13 -0.58
CA GLU A 46 -3.28 -3.71 0.46
C GLU A 46 -1.84 -3.73 -0.03
N CYS A 47 -0.96 -3.02 0.69
CA CYS A 47 0.43 -2.78 0.31
C CYS A 47 1.43 -3.39 1.30
N ILE A 48 1.03 -4.42 2.07
CA ILE A 48 1.84 -4.96 3.17
C ILE A 48 2.19 -6.43 2.91
N GLY A 49 1.23 -7.26 2.50
CA GLY A 49 1.39 -8.72 2.40
C GLY A 49 0.78 -9.47 3.58
N ASN A 50 -0.18 -8.89 4.30
CA ASN A 50 -0.86 -9.53 5.41
C ASN A 50 -2.29 -9.94 5.02
N THR A 51 -2.59 -11.23 5.03
CA THR A 51 -3.90 -11.77 4.60
C THR A 51 -5.09 -11.28 5.44
N SER A 52 -4.88 -10.97 6.72
CA SER A 52 -5.92 -10.37 7.56
C SER A 52 -6.22 -8.94 7.14
N VAL A 53 -5.20 -8.18 6.72
CA VAL A 53 -5.38 -6.83 6.18
C VAL A 53 -5.98 -6.88 4.78
N MET A 54 -5.59 -7.84 3.93
CA MET A 54 -6.22 -8.04 2.61
C MET A 54 -7.73 -8.30 2.74
N ARG A 55 -8.14 -9.06 3.76
CA ARG A 55 -9.57 -9.25 4.07
C ARG A 55 -10.24 -7.95 4.50
N ALA A 56 -9.62 -7.21 5.41
CA ALA A 56 -10.17 -5.94 5.91
C ALA A 56 -10.28 -4.90 4.78
N GLU A 57 -9.29 -4.85 3.89
CA GLU A 57 -9.26 -4.06 2.67
C GLU A 57 -10.47 -4.36 1.77
N LEU A 58 -10.73 -5.64 1.45
CA LEU A 58 -11.95 -5.99 0.71
C LEU A 58 -13.23 -5.58 1.44
N GLU A 59 -13.32 -5.88 2.74
CA GLU A 59 -14.54 -5.65 3.51
C GLU A 59 -14.83 -4.16 3.75
N CYS A 60 -13.83 -3.28 3.60
CA CYS A 60 -14.00 -1.83 3.66
C CYS A 60 -14.31 -1.17 2.31
N ALA A 61 -14.17 -1.90 1.20
CA ALA A 61 -14.57 -1.42 -0.11
C ALA A 61 -16.09 -1.20 -0.20
N HIS A 62 -16.52 -0.28 -1.06
CA HIS A 62 -17.91 0.13 -1.21
C HIS A 62 -18.80 -1.04 -1.62
N ARG A 63 -19.95 -1.19 -0.94
CA ARG A 63 -20.97 -2.18 -1.35
C ARG A 63 -21.54 -1.83 -2.72
N GLY A 64 -21.52 -2.74 -3.68
CA GLY A 64 -22.08 -2.54 -5.02
C GLY A 64 -21.03 -2.42 -6.12
N TRP A 65 -19.98 -1.63 -5.91
CA TRP A 65 -18.97 -1.37 -6.95
C TRP A 65 -17.52 -1.31 -6.47
N GLY A 66 -17.27 -1.41 -5.16
CA GLY A 66 -15.95 -1.23 -4.59
C GLY A 66 -14.92 -2.22 -5.12
N GLN A 67 -13.70 -1.75 -5.35
CA GLN A 67 -12.59 -2.54 -5.85
C GLN A 67 -11.48 -2.63 -4.80
N SER A 68 -11.06 -3.85 -4.50
CA SER A 68 -9.92 -4.15 -3.62
C SER A 68 -8.82 -4.79 -4.46
N VAL A 69 -7.62 -4.23 -4.36
CA VAL A 69 -6.45 -4.58 -5.14
C VAL A 69 -5.29 -4.94 -4.21
N VAL A 70 -4.97 -6.23 -4.19
CA VAL A 70 -3.83 -6.75 -3.45
C VAL A 70 -2.53 -6.42 -4.21
N ILE A 71 -1.66 -5.64 -3.57
CA ILE A 71 -0.31 -5.29 -4.04
C ILE A 71 0.74 -6.05 -3.21
N GLY A 72 0.52 -6.20 -1.91
CA GLY A 72 1.42 -6.89 -1.00
C GLY A 72 1.56 -8.39 -1.29
N VAL A 73 2.76 -8.93 -1.04
CA VAL A 73 3.06 -10.35 -1.25
C VAL A 73 2.95 -11.10 0.07
N ALA A 74 1.98 -12.00 0.17
CA ALA A 74 1.79 -12.81 1.37
C ALA A 74 2.87 -13.88 1.56
N GLY A 75 3.09 -14.28 2.81
CA GLY A 75 3.97 -15.40 3.14
C GLY A 75 3.50 -16.73 2.53
N SER A 76 4.42 -17.68 2.39
CA SER A 76 4.12 -18.99 1.80
C SER A 76 3.01 -19.74 2.56
N GLY A 77 2.08 -20.33 1.82
CA GLY A 77 0.96 -21.12 2.37
C GLY A 77 -0.15 -20.30 3.04
N GLN A 78 -0.08 -18.97 3.00
CA GLN A 78 -1.13 -18.11 3.53
C GLN A 78 -2.31 -18.01 2.57
N GLU A 79 -3.52 -17.94 3.12
CA GLU A 79 -4.75 -17.84 2.35
C GLU A 79 -5.53 -16.59 2.72
N ILE A 80 -6.10 -15.94 1.72
CA ILE A 80 -7.11 -14.90 1.91
C ILE A 80 -8.49 -15.54 2.05
N SER A 81 -9.34 -14.95 2.88
CA SER A 81 -10.70 -15.43 3.07
C SER A 81 -11.67 -14.26 3.27
N THR A 82 -12.91 -14.43 2.80
CA THR A 82 -14.04 -13.58 3.17
C THR A 82 -15.34 -14.36 3.02
N ARG A 83 -16.47 -13.75 3.38
CA ARG A 83 -17.79 -14.31 3.07
C ARG A 83 -18.11 -14.05 1.59
N PRO A 84 -18.55 -15.05 0.80
CA PRO A 84 -18.90 -14.86 -0.61
C PRO A 84 -19.91 -13.75 -0.86
N PHE A 85 -20.78 -13.47 0.12
CA PHE A 85 -21.72 -12.36 0.08
C PHE A 85 -21.07 -10.99 -0.18
N GLN A 86 -19.82 -10.78 0.27
CA GLN A 86 -19.10 -9.53 -0.01
C GLN A 86 -18.92 -9.31 -1.52
N LEU A 87 -18.64 -10.38 -2.27
CA LEU A 87 -18.49 -10.36 -3.72
C LEU A 87 -19.84 -10.35 -4.44
N VAL A 88 -20.81 -11.15 -3.98
CA VAL A 88 -22.19 -11.18 -4.54
C VAL A 88 -22.82 -9.79 -4.50
N THR A 89 -22.56 -9.02 -3.44
CA THR A 89 -23.04 -7.64 -3.32
C THR A 89 -22.21 -6.62 -4.09
N GLY A 90 -21.38 -7.04 -5.04
CA GLY A 90 -20.79 -6.19 -6.08
C GLY A 90 -19.34 -5.77 -5.86
N ARG A 91 -18.68 -6.18 -4.77
CA ARG A 91 -17.25 -5.92 -4.60
C ARG A 91 -16.42 -6.77 -5.55
N LYS A 92 -15.29 -6.23 -6.00
CA LYS A 92 -14.28 -6.93 -6.81
C LYS A 92 -13.01 -7.10 -6.00
N TRP A 93 -12.47 -8.31 -5.98
CA TRP A 93 -11.17 -8.60 -5.36
C TRP A 93 -10.19 -9.02 -6.43
N MET A 94 -9.10 -8.27 -6.58
CA MET A 94 -8.13 -8.42 -7.67
C MET A 94 -6.72 -8.31 -7.10
N GLY A 95 -5.72 -8.68 -7.90
CA GLY A 95 -4.31 -8.46 -7.58
C GLY A 95 -3.62 -7.74 -8.73
N THR A 96 -2.43 -7.21 -8.46
CA THR A 96 -1.58 -6.63 -9.48
C THR A 96 -0.13 -7.10 -9.32
N ALA A 97 0.55 -7.26 -10.45
CA ALA A 97 1.98 -7.53 -10.49
C ALA A 97 2.66 -6.37 -11.22
N PHE A 98 3.64 -5.74 -10.58
CA PHE A 98 4.36 -4.59 -11.13
C PHE A 98 3.41 -3.46 -11.63
N GLY A 99 2.29 -3.24 -10.93
CA GLY A 99 1.28 -2.25 -11.30
C GLY A 99 0.56 -2.54 -12.63
N GLY A 100 0.68 -3.72 -13.21
CA GLY A 100 0.17 -4.06 -14.54
C GLY A 100 1.04 -3.51 -15.69
N VAL A 101 2.23 -2.99 -15.37
CA VAL A 101 3.14 -2.37 -16.35
C VAL A 101 3.84 -3.44 -17.18
N LYS A 102 3.81 -3.27 -18.50
CA LYS A 102 4.61 -4.04 -19.45
C LYS A 102 6.04 -3.47 -19.49
N GLY A 103 6.92 -4.03 -18.66
CA GLY A 103 8.27 -3.51 -18.41
C GLY A 103 8.99 -2.93 -19.64
N ARG A 104 9.24 -3.72 -20.68
CA ARG A 104 10.00 -3.25 -21.86
C ARG A 104 9.34 -2.12 -22.65
N SER A 105 8.01 -2.12 -22.74
CA SER A 105 7.28 -1.20 -23.61
C SER A 105 6.70 0.02 -22.89
N GLN A 106 6.58 -0.02 -21.56
CA GLN A 106 5.91 1.02 -20.78
C GLN A 106 6.81 1.66 -19.71
N LEU A 107 7.80 0.94 -19.16
CA LEU A 107 8.68 1.51 -18.14
C LEU A 107 9.52 2.70 -18.65
N PRO A 108 10.03 2.72 -19.89
CA PRO A 108 10.75 3.89 -20.39
C PRO A 108 9.91 5.18 -20.36
N GLY A 109 8.60 5.09 -20.65
CA GLY A 109 7.69 6.23 -20.55
C GLY A 109 7.56 6.75 -19.11
N MET A 110 7.49 5.86 -18.12
CA MET A 110 7.46 6.29 -16.70
C MET A 110 8.77 6.98 -16.27
N VAL A 111 9.91 6.61 -16.86
CA VAL A 111 11.18 7.33 -16.63
C VAL A 111 11.10 8.73 -17.22
N GLU A 112 10.55 8.87 -18.44
CA GLU A 112 10.33 10.20 -19.05
C GLU A 112 9.40 11.07 -18.20
N ASP A 113 8.31 10.50 -17.69
CA ASP A 113 7.36 11.20 -16.82
C ASP A 113 8.02 11.64 -15.50
N ALA A 114 8.87 10.79 -14.91
CA ALA A 114 9.66 11.18 -13.74
C ALA A 114 10.68 12.30 -14.06
N MET A 115 11.34 12.25 -15.22
CA MET A 115 12.30 13.28 -15.65
C MET A 115 11.61 14.63 -15.96
N LYS A 116 10.34 14.61 -16.37
CA LYS A 116 9.50 15.82 -16.56
C LYS A 116 8.98 16.38 -15.24
N GLY A 117 8.96 15.57 -14.18
CA GLY A 117 8.37 15.92 -12.88
C GLY A 117 6.90 15.51 -12.73
N ASP A 118 6.33 14.75 -13.69
CA ASP A 118 4.97 14.22 -13.59
C ASP A 118 4.87 13.08 -12.56
N ILE A 119 6.00 12.42 -12.27
CA ILE A 119 6.14 11.43 -11.20
C ILE A 119 7.22 11.89 -10.23
N GLU A 120 6.82 12.21 -9.00
CA GLU A 120 7.75 12.59 -7.94
C GLU A 120 8.42 11.36 -7.33
N LEU A 121 9.72 11.17 -7.63
CA LEU A 121 10.52 10.07 -7.08
C LEU A 121 11.38 10.49 -5.88
N ALA A 122 11.82 11.76 -5.83
CA ALA A 122 12.81 12.22 -4.86
C ALA A 122 12.39 11.98 -3.40
N PRO A 123 11.14 12.25 -2.96
CA PRO A 123 10.76 12.07 -1.56
C PRO A 123 10.73 10.59 -1.11
N PHE A 124 10.73 9.62 -2.04
CA PHE A 124 10.85 8.20 -1.68
C PHE A 124 12.27 7.81 -1.26
N VAL A 125 13.29 8.53 -1.72
CA VAL A 125 14.70 8.26 -1.39
C VAL A 125 15.06 8.92 -0.07
N THR A 126 14.84 8.18 1.01
CA THR A 126 15.10 8.66 2.38
C THR A 126 16.57 8.55 2.79
N HIS A 127 17.31 7.63 2.19
CA HIS A 127 18.70 7.34 2.54
C HIS A 127 19.51 7.02 1.29
N THR A 128 20.76 7.45 1.28
CA THR A 128 21.78 7.03 0.30
C THR A 128 22.95 6.42 1.06
N THR A 129 23.53 5.36 0.51
CA THR A 129 24.70 4.70 1.11
C THR A 129 25.61 4.13 0.04
N GLU A 130 26.86 3.87 0.40
CA GLU A 130 27.80 3.10 -0.41
C GLU A 130 27.57 1.59 -0.25
N LEU A 131 27.98 0.81 -1.26
CA LEU A 131 27.78 -0.65 -1.30
C LEU A 131 28.46 -1.40 -0.14
N ASP A 132 29.59 -0.91 0.36
CA ASP A 132 30.31 -1.48 1.50
C ASP A 132 29.49 -1.43 2.80
N ARG A 133 28.52 -0.52 2.90
CA ARG A 133 27.63 -0.32 4.07
C ARG A 133 26.23 -0.88 3.85
N ILE A 134 26.05 -1.79 2.89
CA ILE A 134 24.74 -2.36 2.54
C ILE A 134 23.95 -2.92 3.74
N ASN A 135 24.62 -3.51 4.74
CA ASN A 135 23.96 -4.04 5.93
C ASN A 135 23.25 -2.95 6.76
N GLU A 136 23.80 -1.75 6.83
CA GLU A 136 23.15 -0.64 7.55
C GLU A 136 21.84 -0.22 6.85
N ALA A 137 21.78 -0.32 5.52
CA ALA A 137 20.54 -0.08 4.78
C ALA A 137 19.46 -1.13 5.12
N PHE A 138 19.85 -2.38 5.36
CA PHE A 138 18.94 -3.41 5.86
C PHE A 138 18.48 -3.12 7.30
N ASP A 139 19.37 -2.66 8.19
CA ASP A 139 19.00 -2.31 9.56
C ASP A 139 17.95 -1.18 9.57
N LEU A 140 18.17 -0.12 8.79
CA LEU A 140 17.22 0.99 8.64
C LEU A 140 15.85 0.53 8.12
N MET A 141 15.82 -0.47 7.23
CA MET A 141 14.59 -1.08 6.73
C MET A 141 13.84 -1.81 7.84
N HIS A 142 14.53 -2.63 8.64
CA HIS A 142 13.91 -3.36 9.76
C HIS A 142 13.41 -2.44 10.88
N GLU A 143 14.13 -1.35 11.15
CA GLU A 143 13.72 -0.34 12.11
C GLU A 143 12.55 0.53 11.62
N GLY A 144 12.14 0.39 10.35
CA GLY A 144 11.07 1.18 9.75
C GLY A 144 11.46 2.65 9.54
N LYS A 145 12.75 3.00 9.61
CA LYS A 145 13.27 4.36 9.44
C LYS A 145 13.49 4.74 7.97
N SER A 146 13.62 3.76 7.07
CA SER A 146 13.72 4.00 5.64
C SER A 146 12.40 3.79 4.90
N ILE A 147 12.28 4.42 3.73
CA ILE A 147 11.26 4.11 2.71
C ILE A 147 11.95 3.43 1.53
N ARG A 148 12.95 4.11 0.95
CA ARG A 148 13.96 3.53 0.06
C ARG A 148 15.34 4.01 0.47
N SER A 149 16.29 3.09 0.35
CA SER A 149 17.72 3.35 0.42
C SER A 149 18.31 3.13 -0.96
N VAL A 150 19.02 4.12 -1.50
CA VAL A 150 19.74 3.99 -2.78
C VAL A 150 21.20 3.68 -2.49
N VAL A 151 21.72 2.65 -3.15
CA VAL A 151 23.10 2.18 -2.98
C VAL A 151 23.95 2.60 -4.17
N HIS A 152 25.03 3.32 -3.91
CA HIS A 152 26.05 3.70 -4.89
C HIS A 152 27.15 2.64 -4.95
N TYR A 153 27.70 2.40 -6.15
CA TYR A 153 28.69 1.38 -6.45
C TYR A 153 30.00 1.98 -6.99
#